data_AF-A0A2H3DKY9-F1
#
_entry.id   AF-A0A2H3DKY9-F1
#
_cell.length_a   1.000
_cell.length_b   1.000
_cell.length_c   1.000
_cell.angle_alpha   90.00
_cell.angle_beta   90.00
_cell.angle_gamma   90.00
#
_symmetry.space_group_name_H-M   'P 1'
#
loop_
_entity.id
_entity.type
_entity.pdbx_description
1 polymer ?
#
loop_
_entity_poly.entity_id
_entity_poly.type
_entity_poly.pdbx_seq_one_letter_code
_entity_poly.pdbx_strand_id
1 'polypeptide(L)'
;MKFFPPVFFLTAFVLFTRVSAGTFASPTAGQTISSTGPFNLTWTSDKYFKQNSFNISVLLSQSPFTSVLSGVTLIEGLVSPDYGIKTYSAELTPRFFYGDSRTGAFDVVIIEPYSAYGGPQYATDLWIQTVNIV
;
A
#
# COMPACT_ATOMS: atom_id res chain seq x y z
N MET A 1 20.49 60.20 -5.38
CA MET A 1 21.05 58.98 -4.78
C MET A 1 19.91 57.98 -4.62
N LYS A 2 20.00 56.81 -5.26
CA LYS A 2 18.97 55.76 -5.25
C LYS A 2 19.17 54.88 -4.01
N PHE A 3 18.19 54.83 -3.12
CA PHE A 3 18.14 53.89 -2.01
C PHE A 3 17.27 52.69 -2.41
N PHE A 4 17.88 51.51 -2.49
CA PHE A 4 17.17 50.23 -2.59
C PHE A 4 17.09 49.60 -1.20
N PRO A 5 15.91 49.20 -0.69
CA PRO A 5 15.84 48.32 0.47
C PRO A 5 16.06 46.85 0.06
N PRO A 6 16.72 46.02 0.89
CA PRO A 6 16.88 44.61 0.61
C PRO A 6 15.57 43.86 0.90
N VAL A 7 15.03 43.21 -0.12
CA VAL A 7 13.91 42.26 0.02
C VAL A 7 14.46 40.98 0.62
N PHE A 8 14.18 40.75 1.90
CA PHE A 8 14.38 39.45 2.56
C PHE A 8 13.33 38.48 2.04
N PHE A 9 13.71 37.60 1.10
CA PHE A 9 12.91 36.43 0.77
C PHE A 9 13.05 35.41 1.90
N LEU A 10 12.09 35.41 2.83
CA LEU A 10 11.89 34.29 3.74
C LEU A 10 11.29 33.14 2.91
N THR A 11 12.11 32.19 2.48
CA THR A 11 11.62 30.93 1.93
C THR A 11 10.90 30.19 3.05
N ALA A 12 9.56 30.19 3.00
CA ALA A 12 8.75 29.37 3.88
C ALA A 12 9.10 27.90 3.60
N PHE A 13 9.90 27.31 4.49
CA PHE A 13 10.13 25.88 4.54
C PHE A 13 8.79 25.25 4.91
N VAL A 14 8.04 24.78 3.90
CA VAL A 14 6.84 24.00 4.13
C VAL A 14 7.30 22.66 4.69
N LEU A 15 7.33 22.57 6.02
CA LEU A 15 7.42 21.30 6.73
C LEU A 15 6.15 20.53 6.40
N PHE A 16 6.22 19.70 5.35
CA PHE A 16 5.29 18.59 5.20
C PHE A 16 5.52 17.68 6.41
N THR A 17 4.66 17.81 7.41
CA THR A 17 4.46 16.74 8.38
C THR A 17 4.05 15.52 7.56
N ARG A 18 4.98 14.59 7.36
CA ARG A 18 4.67 13.29 6.78
C ARG A 18 3.74 12.61 7.78
N VAL A 19 2.43 12.77 7.60
CA VAL A 19 1.50 11.76 8.08
C VAL A 19 2.00 10.50 7.42
N SER A 20 2.57 9.58 8.21
CA SER A 20 3.02 8.29 7.69
C SER A 20 1.86 7.76 6.87
N ALA A 21 2.04 7.58 5.56
CA ALA A 21 1.11 6.84 4.74
C ALA A 21 1.53 5.37 4.83
N GLY A 22 0.59 4.43 4.70
CA GLY A 22 0.93 3.02 4.56
C GLY A 22 1.97 2.86 3.46
N THR A 23 3.10 2.23 3.77
CA THR A 23 4.30 2.24 2.90
C THR A 23 4.67 0.83 2.48
N PHE A 24 4.78 0.62 1.17
CA PHE A 24 5.36 -0.61 0.61
C PHE A 24 6.88 -0.55 0.69
N ALA A 25 7.48 -1.54 1.37
CA ALA A 25 8.89 -1.84 1.25
C ALA A 25 9.13 -2.86 0.12
N SER A 26 8.19 -3.78 -0.09
CA SER A 26 8.15 -4.71 -1.21
C SER A 26 6.69 -5.06 -1.55
N PRO A 27 6.30 -5.16 -2.83
CA PRO A 27 7.11 -4.84 -3.98
C PRO A 27 7.38 -3.33 -4.12
N THR A 28 8.45 -2.97 -4.82
CA THR A 28 8.69 -1.56 -5.19
C THR A 28 7.89 -1.18 -6.44
N ALA A 29 7.63 0.10 -6.64
CA ALA A 29 6.96 0.59 -7.84
C ALA A 29 7.63 0.11 -9.14
N GLY A 30 6.83 -0.49 -10.03
CA GLY A 30 7.28 -1.02 -11.31
C GLY A 30 8.07 -2.33 -11.23
N GLN A 31 8.21 -2.93 -10.04
CA GLN A 31 8.93 -4.19 -9.88
C GLN A 31 8.34 -5.28 -10.77
N THR A 32 9.21 -6.06 -11.41
CA THR A 32 8.82 -7.24 -12.17
C THR A 32 8.55 -8.41 -11.23
N ILE A 33 7.35 -9.00 -11.36
CA ILE A 33 6.89 -10.16 -10.59
C ILE A 33 6.51 -11.26 -11.58
N SER A 34 6.89 -12.50 -11.27
CA SER A 34 6.47 -13.65 -12.07
C SER A 34 4.97 -13.89 -11.93
N SER A 35 4.30 -14.16 -13.05
CA SER A 35 2.89 -14.58 -13.11
C SER A 35 2.62 -15.92 -12.41
N THR A 36 3.65 -16.69 -12.11
CA THR A 36 3.54 -18.04 -11.53
C THR A 36 4.43 -18.26 -10.31
N GLY A 37 5.43 -17.39 -10.11
CA GLY A 37 6.38 -17.49 -9.02
C GLY A 37 5.96 -16.68 -7.79
N PRO A 38 6.44 -17.05 -6.59
CA PRO A 38 6.22 -16.27 -5.40
C PRO A 38 6.96 -14.92 -5.46
N PHE A 39 6.45 -13.93 -4.74
CA PHE A 39 7.10 -12.65 -4.46
C PHE A 39 6.88 -12.24 -3.01
N ASN A 40 7.78 -11.41 -2.48
CA ASN A 40 7.68 -10.91 -1.11
C ASN A 40 6.81 -9.66 -1.05
N LEU A 41 5.79 -9.69 -0.19
CA LEU A 41 5.12 -8.52 0.30
C LEU A 41 5.75 -8.08 1.61
N THR A 42 6.04 -6.80 1.73
CA THR A 42 6.36 -6.14 3.00
C THR A 42 5.75 -4.75 2.96
N TRP A 43 4.75 -4.55 3.82
CA TRP A 43 4.04 -3.28 3.90
C TRP A 43 3.86 -2.88 5.36
N THR A 44 4.06 -1.60 5.64
CA THR A 44 3.86 -1.04 6.97
C THR A 44 2.62 -0.18 6.96
N SER A 45 1.65 -0.54 7.80
CA SER A 45 0.45 0.26 8.02
C SER A 45 0.79 1.59 8.68
N ASP A 46 0.05 2.64 8.31
CA ASP A 46 0.10 3.91 9.02
C ASP A 46 -0.80 3.99 10.25
N LYS A 47 -1.56 2.93 10.53
CA LYS A 47 -2.45 2.90 11.67
C LYS A 47 -1.62 2.90 12.95
N TYR A 48 -1.87 3.90 13.77
CA TYR A 48 -1.22 4.11 15.05
C TYR A 48 -2.25 4.30 16.17
N PHE A 49 -1.81 4.15 17.42
CA PHE A 49 -2.63 4.31 18.63
C PHE A 49 -3.88 3.41 18.66
N LYS A 50 -5.08 4.00 18.83
CA LYS A 50 -6.34 3.27 19.06
C LYS A 50 -6.98 2.74 17.77
N GLN A 51 -6.24 2.75 16.67
CA GLN A 51 -6.66 2.17 15.41
C GLN A 51 -6.10 0.76 15.31
N ASN A 52 -6.98 -0.22 15.11
CA ASN A 52 -6.58 -1.61 14.94
C ASN A 52 -7.00 -2.09 13.57
N SER A 53 -6.02 -2.44 12.75
CA SER A 53 -6.25 -3.16 11.50
C SER A 53 -6.62 -4.60 11.81
N PHE A 54 -7.56 -5.15 11.05
CA PHE A 54 -7.96 -6.54 11.18
C PHE A 54 -8.31 -7.10 9.81
N ASN A 55 -8.06 -8.39 9.63
CA ASN A 55 -8.42 -9.12 8.42
C ASN A 55 -7.96 -8.44 7.12
N ILE A 56 -6.70 -8.00 7.08
CA ILE A 56 -6.11 -7.37 5.91
C ILE A 56 -6.06 -8.38 4.75
N SER A 57 -6.51 -7.95 3.59
CA SER A 57 -6.48 -8.76 2.36
C SER A 57 -5.60 -8.11 1.33
N VAL A 58 -4.96 -8.92 0.50
CA VAL A 58 -4.11 -8.45 -0.60
C VAL A 58 -4.66 -9.00 -1.90
N LEU A 59 -4.90 -8.10 -2.83
CA LEU A 59 -5.37 -8.42 -4.17
C LEU A 59 -4.29 -8.09 -5.19
N LEU A 60 -4.33 -8.81 -6.31
CA LEU A 60 -3.62 -8.46 -7.53
C LEU A 60 -4.65 -8.15 -8.61
N SER A 61 -4.69 -6.90 -9.07
CA SER A 61 -5.65 -6.43 -10.07
C SER A 61 -4.95 -5.85 -11.28
N GLN A 62 -5.60 -5.85 -12.44
CA GLN A 62 -5.04 -5.24 -13.63
C GLN A 62 -5.02 -3.71 -13.48
N SER A 63 -3.88 -3.09 -13.77
CA SER A 63 -3.72 -1.65 -13.61
C SER A 63 -4.40 -0.90 -14.77
N PRO A 64 -5.05 0.27 -14.52
CA PRO A 64 -5.26 0.87 -13.22
C PRO A 64 -6.39 0.18 -12.44
N PHE A 65 -6.19 0.01 -11.14
CA PHE A 65 -7.22 -0.45 -10.23
C PHE A 65 -8.43 0.49 -10.26
N THR A 66 -9.52 0.03 -10.84
CA THR A 66 -10.83 0.69 -10.77
C THR A 66 -11.57 0.07 -9.59
N SER A 67 -12.24 0.85 -8.76
CA SER A 67 -12.84 0.44 -7.46
C SER A 67 -13.81 -0.75 -7.48
N VAL A 68 -14.09 -1.33 -8.65
CA VAL A 68 -14.64 -2.67 -8.79
C VAL A 68 -13.54 -3.63 -8.34
N LEU A 69 -13.69 -4.25 -7.15
CA LEU A 69 -12.76 -5.23 -6.55
C LEU A 69 -12.60 -6.49 -7.44
N SER A 70 -12.09 -6.30 -8.65
CA SER A 70 -11.86 -7.31 -9.67
C SER A 70 -10.37 -7.58 -9.66
N GLY A 71 -9.99 -8.75 -9.16
CA GLY A 71 -8.60 -9.13 -8.99
C GLY A 71 -8.49 -10.52 -8.41
N VAL A 72 -7.28 -11.05 -8.43
CA VAL A 72 -6.94 -12.32 -7.78
C VAL A 72 -6.62 -12.03 -6.33
N THR A 73 -7.38 -12.62 -5.40
CA THR A 73 -7.01 -12.60 -3.98
C THR A 73 -5.75 -13.41 -3.78
N LEU A 74 -4.69 -12.74 -3.30
CA LEU A 74 -3.41 -13.37 -2.98
C LEU A 74 -3.39 -13.92 -1.56
N ILE A 75 -3.99 -13.19 -0.62
CA ILE A 75 -4.13 -13.60 0.77
C ILE A 75 -5.32 -12.89 1.42
N GLU A 76 -5.96 -13.57 2.37
CA GLU A 76 -6.93 -13.00 3.31
C GLU A 76 -6.42 -13.23 4.74
N GLY A 77 -6.59 -12.25 5.61
CA GLY A 77 -6.19 -12.37 7.01
C GLY A 77 -4.69 -12.26 7.23
N LEU A 78 -4.03 -11.31 6.58
CA LEU A 78 -2.61 -11.04 6.78
C LEU A 78 -2.35 -10.62 8.25
N VAL A 79 -1.49 -11.36 8.94
CA VAL A 79 -1.18 -11.16 10.37
C VAL A 79 0.16 -10.47 10.52
N SER A 80 0.21 -9.43 11.36
CA SER A 80 1.46 -8.77 11.74
C SER A 80 2.26 -9.69 12.68
N PRO A 81 3.54 -9.99 12.39
CA PRO A 81 4.40 -10.69 13.35
C PRO A 81 4.69 -9.85 14.61
N ASP A 82 4.52 -8.52 14.53
CA ASP A 82 4.93 -7.60 15.59
C ASP A 82 3.77 -7.10 16.46
N TYR A 83 4.06 -6.95 17.77
CA TYR A 83 3.18 -6.34 18.77
C TYR A 83 3.24 -4.80 18.79
N GLY A 84 3.92 -4.17 17.82
CA GLY A 84 4.18 -2.72 17.77
C GLY A 84 3.81 -2.09 16.41
N ILE A 85 4.81 -1.49 15.74
CA ILE A 85 4.66 -1.00 14.35
C ILE A 85 4.07 -2.14 13.52
N LYS A 86 2.93 -1.88 12.89
CA LYS A 86 2.16 -2.89 12.17
C LYS A 86 2.76 -3.08 10.77
N THR A 87 3.93 -3.72 10.75
CA THR A 87 4.56 -4.20 9.53
C THR A 87 4.05 -5.60 9.25
N TYR A 88 3.60 -5.82 8.03
CA TYR A 88 3.06 -7.09 7.56
C TYR A 88 3.94 -7.62 6.44
N SER A 89 4.29 -8.91 6.54
CA SER A 89 5.13 -9.58 5.57
C SER A 89 4.56 -10.93 5.22
N ALA A 90 4.57 -11.27 3.94
CA ALA A 90 4.16 -12.58 3.44
C ALA A 90 4.84 -12.89 2.11
N GLU A 91 5.04 -14.17 1.83
CA GLU A 91 5.33 -14.65 0.49
C GLU A 91 4.01 -14.91 -0.24
N LEU A 92 3.78 -14.22 -1.35
CA LEU A 92 2.54 -14.27 -2.12
C LEU A 92 2.80 -14.85 -3.50
N THR A 93 1.89 -15.68 -4.00
CA THR A 93 1.98 -16.24 -5.36
C THR A 93 0.75 -15.82 -6.16
N PRO A 94 0.91 -15.18 -7.32
CA PRO A 94 -0.21 -14.91 -8.22
C PRO A 94 -0.90 -16.22 -8.63
N ARG A 95 -2.22 -16.29 -8.47
CA ARG A 95 -3.04 -17.45 -8.85
C ARG A 95 -4.06 -17.05 -9.90
N PHE A 96 -3.59 -16.76 -11.11
CA PHE A 96 -4.50 -16.57 -12.24
C PHE A 96 -5.20 -17.89 -12.57
N PHE A 97 -6.43 -17.83 -13.10
CA PHE A 97 -7.16 -19.02 -13.53
C PHE A 97 -6.34 -19.78 -14.58
N TYR A 98 -6.39 -21.11 -14.50
CA TYR A 98 -5.55 -22.01 -15.28
C TYR A 98 -5.67 -21.73 -16.79
N GLY A 99 -4.57 -21.27 -17.40
CA GLY A 99 -4.49 -20.94 -18.84
C GLY A 99 -4.42 -19.44 -19.17
N ASP A 100 -4.65 -18.53 -18.21
CA ASP A 100 -4.54 -17.09 -18.40
C ASP A 100 -3.12 -16.60 -18.05
N SER A 101 -2.19 -16.60 -19.01
CA SER A 101 -0.88 -15.94 -18.85
C SER A 101 -1.04 -14.44 -19.01
N ARG A 102 -1.56 -13.77 -17.97
CA ARG A 102 -1.70 -12.31 -18.00
C ARG A 102 -0.38 -11.66 -17.63
N THR A 103 0.10 -10.82 -18.54
CA THR A 103 1.32 -10.02 -18.38
C THR A 103 0.99 -8.54 -18.52
N GLY A 104 1.88 -7.67 -18.05
CA GLY A 104 1.73 -6.22 -18.12
C GLY A 104 1.58 -5.56 -16.75
N ALA A 105 0.97 -4.37 -16.72
CA ALA A 105 0.85 -3.58 -15.50
C ALA A 105 -0.28 -4.10 -14.61
N PHE A 106 0.06 -4.42 -13.36
CA PHE A 106 -0.87 -4.84 -12.31
C PHE A 106 -0.67 -3.99 -11.08
N ASP A 107 -1.71 -3.91 -10.27
CA ASP A 107 -1.71 -3.22 -8.99
C ASP A 107 -1.82 -4.26 -7.88
N VAL A 108 -0.84 -4.26 -6.97
CA VAL A 108 -0.94 -4.92 -5.67
C VAL A 108 -1.74 -4.00 -4.76
N VAL A 109 -2.93 -4.46 -4.36
CA VAL A 109 -3.88 -3.67 -3.58
C VAL A 109 -4.00 -4.28 -2.20
N ILE A 110 -3.63 -3.54 -1.17
CA ILE A 110 -3.88 -3.90 0.22
C ILE A 110 -5.19 -3.27 0.62
N ILE A 111 -6.12 -4.13 1.05
CA ILE A 111 -7.37 -3.73 1.68
C ILE A 111 -7.14 -3.83 3.18
N GLU A 112 -7.17 -2.69 3.85
CA GLU A 112 -6.99 -2.60 5.28
C GLU A 112 -8.29 -2.17 5.96
N PRO A 113 -9.10 -3.14 6.43
CA PRO A 113 -10.14 -2.86 7.38
C PRO A 113 -9.53 -2.46 8.73
N TYR A 114 -10.04 -1.40 9.33
CA TYR A 114 -9.62 -0.96 10.65
C TYR A 114 -10.78 -0.40 11.47
N SER A 115 -10.65 -0.46 12.79
CA SER A 115 -11.58 0.17 13.72
C SER A 115 -10.86 1.27 14.48
N ALA A 116 -11.51 2.44 14.57
CA ALA A 116 -11.02 3.52 15.41
C ALA A 116 -11.60 3.38 16.82
N TYR A 117 -10.76 3.54 17.84
CA TYR A 117 -11.17 3.55 19.25
C TYR A 117 -11.83 2.26 19.75
N GLY A 118 -11.60 1.13 19.06
CA GLY A 118 -12.23 -0.16 19.40
C GLY A 118 -13.76 -0.18 19.23
N GLY A 119 -14.33 0.82 18.55
CA GLY A 119 -15.76 0.88 18.26
C GLY A 119 -16.18 -0.06 17.12
N PRO A 120 -17.49 -0.31 16.95
CA PRO A 120 -18.03 -1.17 15.90
C PRO A 120 -18.01 -0.51 14.50
N GLN A 121 -17.49 0.71 14.38
CA GLN A 121 -17.38 1.41 13.10
C GLN A 121 -16.11 0.95 12.40
N TYR A 122 -16.30 0.18 11.34
CA TYR A 122 -15.25 -0.32 10.49
C TYR A 122 -15.08 0.62 9.29
N ALA A 123 -13.86 1.12 9.13
CA ALA A 123 -13.44 1.86 7.94
C ALA A 123 -12.45 0.98 7.15
N THR A 124 -12.29 1.28 5.87
CA THR A 124 -11.40 0.54 4.99
C THR A 124 -10.52 1.52 4.23
N ASP A 125 -9.21 1.34 4.34
CA ASP A 125 -8.23 2.03 3.52
C ASP A 125 -7.67 1.11 2.45
N LEU A 126 -7.26 1.72 1.34
CA LEU A 126 -6.68 1.04 0.19
C LEU A 126 -5.27 1.55 -0.06
N TRP A 127 -4.33 0.63 -0.19
CA TRP A 127 -2.95 0.94 -0.55
C TRP A 127 -2.61 0.23 -1.85
N ILE A 128 -2.12 0.99 -2.82
CA ILE A 128 -1.92 0.51 -4.19
C ILE A 128 -0.45 0.64 -4.56
N GLN A 129 0.12 -0.46 -5.08
CA GLN A 129 1.46 -0.47 -5.63
C GLN A 129 1.44 -1.12 -7.02
N THR A 130 1.71 -0.31 -8.05
CA THR A 130 1.83 -0.81 -9.43
C THR A 130 3.13 -1.60 -9.61
N VAL A 131 3.00 -2.77 -10.24
CA VAL A 131 4.04 -3.76 -10.56
C VAL A 131 3.86 -4.23 -12.00
N ASN A 132 4.85 -4.94 -12.53
CA ASN A 132 4.79 -5.55 -13.86
C ASN A 132 4.77 -7.07 -13.74
N ILE A 133 3.73 -7.73 -14.22
CA ILE A 133 3.64 -9.19 -14.25
C ILE A 133 4.21 -9.71 -15.57
N VAL A 134 5.07 -10.73 -15.48
CA VAL A 134 5.71 -11.41 -16.63
C VAL A 134 5.52 -12.92 -16.62
#